data_AF-A0A2E0QQN5-F1
#
_entry.id   AF-A0A2E0QQN5-F1
#
_cell.length_a   1.000
_cell.length_b   1.000
_cell.length_c   1.000
_cell.angle_alpha   90.00
_cell.angle_beta   90.00
_cell.angle_gamma   90.00
#
_symmetry.space_group_name_H-M   'P 1'
#
loop_
_entity.id
_entity.type
_entity.pdbx_description
1 polymer ?
#
loop_
_entity_poly.entity_id
_entity_poly.type
_entity_poly.pdbx_seq_one_letter_code
_entity_poly.pdbx_strand_id
1 'polypeptide(L)'
;MRISLQESYLALENAPEDWSIRLRLMEAAMAAGDLDEAKRLVRTSPDDGPLPRELQRRIHTLLTRPYIPADEEVDPSADGSD
;
A
#
# COMPACT_ATOMS: atom_id res chain seq x y z
N MET A 1 -17.15 -10.42 7.34
CA MET A 1 -15.99 -11.28 7.05
C MET A 1 -14.85 -10.38 6.61
N ARG A 2 -13.71 -10.38 7.32
CA ARG A 2 -12.45 -9.86 6.77
C ARG A 2 -11.87 -10.98 5.93
N ILE A 3 -11.70 -10.73 4.63
CA ILE A 3 -10.99 -11.64 3.73
C ILE A 3 -9.51 -11.56 4.12
N SER A 4 -8.83 -12.70 4.19
CA SER A 4 -7.39 -12.77 4.49
C SER A 4 -6.55 -12.19 3.35
N LEU A 5 -5.29 -11.86 3.62
CA LEU A 5 -4.36 -11.40 2.58
C LEU A 5 -4.18 -12.47 1.50
N GLN A 6 -4.10 -13.73 1.90
CA GLN A 6 -3.91 -14.85 0.98
C GLN A 6 -5.10 -15.03 0.05
N GLU A 7 -6.33 -14.92 0.55
CA GLU A 7 -7.53 -14.90 -0.27
C GLU A 7 -7.58 -13.67 -1.20
N SER A 8 -7.03 -12.53 -0.77
CA SER A 8 -6.94 -11.34 -1.61
C SER A 8 -5.96 -11.52 -2.78
N TYR A 9 -4.82 -12.20 -2.56
CA TYR A 9 -3.92 -12.58 -3.65
C TYR A 9 -4.57 -13.57 -4.61
N LEU A 10 -5.26 -14.60 -4.11
CA LEU A 10 -6.02 -15.53 -4.96
C LEU A 10 -7.10 -14.82 -5.76
N ALA A 11 -7.80 -13.87 -5.16
CA ALA A 11 -8.80 -13.07 -5.87
C ALA A 11 -8.15 -12.20 -6.97
N LEU A 12 -6.95 -11.67 -6.72
CA LEU A 12 -6.19 -10.91 -7.72
C LEU A 12 -5.71 -11.81 -8.87
N GLU A 13 -5.32 -13.05 -8.61
CA GLU A 13 -4.98 -14.01 -9.67
C GLU A 13 -6.16 -14.29 -10.61
N ASN A 14 -7.38 -14.33 -10.06
CA ASN A 14 -8.61 -14.55 -10.83
C ASN A 14 -9.11 -13.28 -11.55
N ALA A 15 -8.76 -12.10 -11.04
CA ALA A 15 -9.16 -10.80 -11.59
C ALA A 15 -7.99 -9.80 -11.51
N PRO A 16 -6.95 -9.95 -12.35
CA PRO A 16 -5.72 -9.18 -12.26
C PRO A 16 -5.92 -7.68 -12.54
N GLU A 17 -6.99 -7.29 -13.23
CA GLU A 17 -7.40 -5.92 -13.50
C GLU A 17 -8.20 -5.27 -12.35
N ASP A 18 -8.59 -6.04 -11.32
CA ASP A 18 -9.42 -5.51 -10.22
C ASP A 18 -8.59 -4.64 -9.27
N TRP A 19 -8.67 -3.35 -9.50
CA TRP A 19 -8.03 -2.33 -8.68
C TRP A 19 -8.55 -2.27 -7.23
N SER A 20 -9.76 -2.75 -6.95
CA SER A 20 -10.27 -2.80 -5.57
C SER A 20 -9.48 -3.80 -4.74
N ILE A 21 -9.10 -4.94 -5.33
CA ILE A 21 -8.27 -5.96 -4.70
C ILE A 21 -6.84 -5.45 -4.55
N ARG A 22 -6.28 -4.84 -5.61
CA ARG A 22 -4.94 -4.24 -5.58
C ARG A 22 -4.81 -3.17 -4.50
N LEU A 23 -5.78 -2.26 -4.38
CA LEU A 23 -5.77 -1.22 -3.37
C LEU A 23 -5.76 -1.79 -1.95
N ARG A 24 -6.54 -2.85 -1.67
CA ARG A 24 -6.52 -3.53 -0.36
C ARG A 24 -5.16 -4.15 -0.05
N LEU A 25 -4.55 -4.80 -1.04
CA LEU A 25 -3.21 -5.39 -0.89
C LEU A 25 -2.15 -4.29 -0.69
N MET A 26 -2.27 -3.16 -1.39
CA MET A 26 -1.40 -1.99 -1.17
C MET A 26 -1.57 -1.38 0.22
N GLU A 27 -2.80 -1.22 0.71
CA GLU A 27 -3.09 -0.73 2.06
C GLU A 27 -2.45 -1.65 3.12
N ALA A 28 -2.55 -2.96 2.93
CA ALA A 28 -1.91 -3.93 3.82
C ALA A 28 -0.38 -3.92 3.75
N ALA A 29 0.19 -3.81 2.55
CA ALA A 29 1.63 -3.71 2.34
C ALA A 29 2.19 -2.44 3.01
N MET A 30 1.52 -1.30 2.84
CA MET A 30 1.88 -0.06 3.53
C MET A 30 1.79 -0.18 5.06
N ALA A 31 0.76 -0.85 5.58
CA ALA A 31 0.62 -1.10 7.01
C ALA A 31 1.73 -2.02 7.57
N ALA A 32 2.28 -2.90 6.75
CA ALA A 32 3.43 -3.74 7.09
C ALA A 32 4.79 -3.05 6.86
N GLY A 33 4.81 -1.81 6.34
CA GLY A 33 6.04 -1.11 5.96
C GLY A 33 6.65 -1.59 4.63
N ASP A 34 5.97 -2.46 3.89
CA ASP A 34 6.43 -3.00 2.60
C ASP A 34 6.01 -2.08 1.44
N LEU A 35 6.71 -0.96 1.31
CA LEU A 35 6.50 -0.01 0.22
C LEU A 35 6.81 -0.61 -1.16
N ASP A 36 7.70 -1.60 -1.22
CA ASP A 36 8.11 -2.22 -2.48
C ASP A 36 7.01 -3.12 -3.04
N GLU A 37 6.33 -3.89 -2.19
CA GLU A 37 5.12 -4.61 -2.58
C GLU A 37 4.02 -3.66 -3.06
N ALA A 38 3.75 -2.57 -2.32
CA ALA A 38 2.73 -1.61 -2.71
C ALA A 38 3.01 -1.01 -4.10
N LYS A 39 4.27 -0.72 -4.42
CA LYS A 39 4.70 -0.24 -5.75
C LYS A 39 4.63 -1.34 -6.82
N ARG A 40 5.02 -2.58 -6.49
CA ARG A 40 4.91 -3.74 -7.39
C ARG A 40 3.48 -3.94 -7.84
N LEU A 41 2.52 -3.86 -6.93
CA LEU A 41 1.08 -3.99 -7.22
C LEU A 41 0.53 -2.90 -8.15
N VAL A 42 1.18 -1.74 -8.28
CA VAL A 42 0.80 -0.75 -9.30
C VAL A 42 1.35 -1.16 -10.68
N ARG A 43 2.62 -1.59 -10.70
CA ARG A 43 3.38 -1.87 -11.94
C ARG A 43 2.97 -3.15 -12.64
N THR A 44 2.50 -4.15 -11.90
CA THR A 44 2.07 -5.44 -12.46
C THR A 44 0.62 -5.41 -12.94
N SER A 45 0.03 -4.23 -13.14
CA SER A 45 -1.31 -4.10 -13.70
C SER A 45 -1.30 -4.59 -15.14
N PRO A 46 -2.21 -5.50 -15.53
CA PRO A 46 -2.37 -5.88 -16.94
C PRO A 46 -3.07 -4.76 -17.74
N ASP A 47 -3.63 -3.76 -17.06
CA ASP A 47 -4.26 -2.61 -17.69
C ASP A 47 -3.19 -1.60 -18.15
N ASP A 48 -2.94 -1.57 -19.47
CA ASP A 48 -2.11 -0.57 -20.14
C ASP A 48 -2.87 0.76 -20.37
N GLY A 49 -4.15 0.83 -19.98
CA GLY A 49 -5.00 2.00 -20.11
C GLY A 49 -4.69 3.10 -19.08
N PRO A 50 -5.03 4.36 -19.39
CA PRO A 50 -4.92 5.44 -18.43
C PRO A 50 -5.90 5.21 -17.27
N LEU A 51 -5.37 5.06 -16.07
CA LEU A 51 -6.19 4.90 -14.87
C LEU A 51 -7.14 6.08 -14.67
N PRO A 52 -8.37 5.86 -14.15
CA PRO A 52 -9.25 6.94 -13.76
C PRO A 52 -8.55 7.90 -12.80
N ARG A 53 -8.75 9.21 -12.98
CA ARG A 53 -8.09 10.25 -12.14
C ARG A 53 -8.27 10.03 -10.65
N GLU A 54 -9.45 9.55 -10.24
CA GLU A 54 -9.72 9.25 -8.84
C GLU A 54 -8.82 8.16 -8.29
N LEU A 55 -8.61 7.12 -9.08
CA LEU A 55 -7.80 5.97 -8.73
C LEU A 55 -6.31 6.34 -8.71
N GLN A 56 -5.86 7.17 -9.66
CA GLN A 56 -4.50 7.75 -9.63
C GLN A 56 -4.26 8.55 -8.35
N ARG A 57 -5.21 9.41 -7.95
CA ARG A 57 -5.11 10.18 -6.70
C ARG A 57 -5.00 9.27 -5.50
N ARG A 58 -5.83 8.22 -5.43
CA ARG A 58 -5.84 7.29 -4.30
C ARG A 58 -4.52 6.52 -4.17
N ILE A 59 -3.99 6.00 -5.28
CA ILE A 59 -2.66 5.35 -5.30
C ILE A 59 -1.58 6.34 -4.88
N HIS A 60 -1.61 7.56 -5.41
CA HIS A 60 -0.65 8.59 -5.05
C HIS A 60 -0.71 8.91 -3.55
N THR A 61 -1.89 9.15 -2.99
CA THR A 61 -2.05 9.39 -1.55
C THR A 61 -1.52 8.22 -0.72
N LEU A 62 -1.76 7.00 -1.15
CA LEU A 62 -1.33 5.80 -0.42
C LEU A 62 0.19 5.63 -0.43
N LEU A 63 0.85 5.85 -1.57
CA LEU A 63 2.30 5.64 -1.71
C LEU A 63 3.16 6.83 -1.29
N THR A 64 2.57 8.02 -1.20
CA THR A 64 3.31 9.26 -0.91
C THR A 64 3.14 9.73 0.54
N ARG A 65 2.12 9.22 1.24
CA ARG A 65 1.96 9.53 2.66
C ARG A 65 2.90 8.62 3.46
N PRO A 66 3.81 9.17 4.28
CA PRO A 66 4.69 8.35 5.10
C PRO A 66 3.83 7.55 6.07
N TYR A 67 3.95 6.22 6.03
CA TYR A 67 3.56 5.39 7.15
C TYR A 67 4.50 5.75 8.30
N ILE A 68 4.00 6.53 9.25
CA ILE A 68 4.69 6.75 10.53
C ILE A 68 4.27 5.56 11.39
N PRO A 69 5.14 4.57 11.65
CA PRO A 69 4.81 3.51 12.59
C PRO A 69 4.46 4.17 13.94
N ALA A 70 3.34 3.78 14.53
CA ALA A 70 2.88 4.35 15.80
C ALA A 70 3.84 4.07 16.98
N ASP A 71 4.87 3.24 16.76
CA ASP A 71 5.92 2.91 17.73
C ASP A 71 7.18 3.77 17.63
N GLU A 72 7.27 4.71 16.68
CA GLU A 72 8.34 5.72 16.68
C GLU A 72 7.93 6.87 17.61
N GLU A 73 7.81 6.57 18.91
CA GLU A 73 8.05 7.57 19.95
C GLU A 73 9.50 8.03 19.76
N VAL A 74 9.69 9.07 18.95
CA VAL A 74 10.91 9.86 18.96
C VAL A 74 10.96 10.47 20.35
N ASP A 75 11.63 9.79 21.28
CA ASP A 75 11.98 10.35 22.58
C ASP A 75 12.84 11.60 22.31
N PRO A 76 12.33 12.82 22.55
CA PRO A 76 13.10 14.03 22.33
C PRO A 76 14.20 14.22 23.40
N SER A 77 14.44 13.25 24.27
CA SER A 77 15.35 13.38 25.42
C SER A 77 16.80 12.93 25.14
N ALA A 78 17.15 12.56 23.91
CA ALA A 78 18.53 12.24 23.52
C ALA A 78 19.30 13.47 22.98
N ASP A 79 19.10 14.66 23.56
CA ASP A 79 20.14 15.70 23.53
C ASP A 79 21.02 15.46 24.76
N GLY A 80 22.01 14.58 24.56
CA GLY A 80 23.03 14.29 25.54
C GLY A 80 23.84 15.54 25.85
N SER A 81 23.98 15.82 27.14
CA SER A 81 24.96 16.75 27.69
C SER A 81 26.37 16.50 27.15
N ASP A 82 27.07 17.56 26.78
CA ASP A 82 28.42 17.88 27.26
C ASP A 82 28.63 19.40 27.28
#